data_AF-A0A0G4KT08-F1
#
_entry.id   AF-A0A0G4KT08-F1
#
_cell.length_a   1.000
_cell.length_b   1.000
_cell.length_c   1.000
_cell.angle_alpha   90.00
_cell.angle_beta   90.00
_cell.angle_gamma   90.00
#
_symmetry.space_group_name_H-M   'P 1'
#
loop_
_entity.id
_entity.type
_entity.pdbx_description
1 polymer ?
#
loop_
_entity_poly.entity_id
_entity_poly.type
_entity_poly.pdbx_seq_one_letter_code
_entity_poly.pdbx_strand_id
1 'polypeptide(L)'
;SAITTPRNEKDRVTIQSGTEFGYTLGTPLGMLVPNEDQRPKDYGNKTMDRFPRPSHADWTYLTKYGIKASSGGGRSSARETIARVAAGAVAEKYLREAYGTEITAFTTSVGN
;
A
#
# COMPACT_ATOMS: atom_id res chain seq x y z
N SER A 1 -10.35 13.66 -6.65
CA SER A 1 -10.36 14.96 -5.96
C SER A 1 -9.16 15.78 -6.44
N ALA A 2 -9.22 17.11 -6.41
CA ALA A 2 -8.06 17.98 -6.72
C ALA A 2 -6.87 17.79 -5.74
N ILE A 3 -7.08 17.07 -4.62
CA ILE A 3 -6.09 16.79 -3.56
C ILE A 3 -5.51 15.37 -3.67
N THR A 4 -6.08 14.50 -4.51
CA THR A 4 -5.68 13.09 -4.63
C THR A 4 -4.92 12.86 -5.92
N THR A 5 -3.96 11.93 -5.93
CA THR A 5 -3.34 11.47 -7.18
C THR A 5 -4.42 10.96 -8.15
N PRO A 6 -4.38 11.28 -9.45
CA PRO A 6 -5.38 10.85 -10.44
C PRO A 6 -5.30 9.34 -10.80
N ARG A 7 -4.60 8.53 -9.99
CA ARG A 7 -4.50 7.08 -10.19
C ARG A 7 -5.85 6.46 -9.87
N ASN A 8 -6.49 5.88 -10.87
CA ASN A 8 -7.74 5.15 -10.75
C ASN A 8 -7.42 3.66 -10.93
N GLU A 9 -6.62 3.13 -10.02
CA GLU A 9 -6.32 1.70 -9.97
C GLU A 9 -7.58 0.98 -9.49
N LYS A 10 -8.06 0.00 -10.25
CA LYS A 10 -9.00 -0.98 -9.71
C LYS A 10 -8.20 -1.85 -8.76
N ASP A 11 -8.04 -1.40 -7.51
CA ASP A 11 -7.33 -2.08 -6.44
C ASP A 11 -8.05 -3.38 -6.04
N ARG A 12 -8.04 -4.36 -6.95
CA ARG A 12 -8.75 -5.62 -6.83
C ARG A 12 -7.91 -6.62 -6.07
N VAL A 13 -8.34 -6.90 -4.85
CA VAL A 13 -7.72 -7.94 -4.03
C VAL A 13 -8.11 -9.33 -4.57
N THR A 14 -7.12 -10.19 -4.71
CA THR A 14 -7.31 -11.62 -4.96
C THR A 14 -6.84 -12.40 -3.74
N ILE A 15 -7.72 -13.19 -3.14
CA ILE A 15 -7.38 -14.11 -2.05
C ILE A 15 -6.82 -15.38 -2.67
N GLN A 16 -5.61 -15.74 -2.28
CA GLN A 16 -4.86 -16.87 -2.83
C GLN A 16 -4.87 -18.10 -1.90
N SER A 17 -5.12 -17.92 -0.60
CA SER A 17 -5.14 -19.01 0.38
C SER A 17 -5.98 -18.64 1.61
N GLY A 18 -6.27 -19.65 2.44
CA GLY A 18 -6.88 -19.46 3.77
C GLY A 18 -8.40 -19.29 3.77
N THR A 19 -9.05 -19.37 2.60
CA THR A 19 -10.51 -19.35 2.47
C THR A 19 -11.00 -20.46 1.56
N GLU A 20 -12.18 -21.00 1.86
CA GLU A 20 -12.90 -21.95 1.03
C GLU A 20 -14.41 -21.69 1.11
N PHE A 21 -15.11 -21.72 -0.03
CA PHE A 21 -16.56 -21.44 -0.13
C PHE A 21 -17.05 -20.17 0.61
N GLY A 22 -16.20 -19.14 0.69
CA GLY A 22 -16.53 -17.88 1.38
C GLY A 22 -16.27 -17.87 2.89
N TYR A 23 -15.76 -18.96 3.45
CA TYR A 23 -15.39 -19.09 4.85
C TYR A 23 -13.87 -19.06 5.03
N THR A 24 -13.41 -18.55 6.17
CA THR A 24 -12.00 -18.65 6.57
C THR A 24 -11.72 -20.06 7.11
N LEU A 25 -10.55 -20.61 6.79
CA LEU A 25 -10.14 -21.95 7.21
C LEU A 25 -9.32 -21.97 8.51
N GLY A 26 -9.02 -20.80 9.08
CA GLY A 26 -8.09 -20.65 10.20
C GLY A 26 -6.60 -20.75 9.81
N THR A 27 -6.30 -21.11 8.56
CA THR A 27 -4.96 -21.11 7.98
C THR A 27 -4.59 -19.72 7.42
N PRO A 28 -3.30 -19.45 7.11
CA PRO A 28 -2.88 -18.14 6.64
C PRO A 28 -3.61 -17.63 5.39
N LEU A 29 -4.12 -16.39 5.48
CA LEU A 29 -4.77 -15.68 4.38
C LEU A 29 -3.72 -14.99 3.49
N GLY A 30 -3.51 -15.54 2.30
CA GLY A 30 -2.68 -14.93 1.26
C GLY A 30 -3.51 -13.99 0.39
N MET A 31 -3.07 -12.75 0.22
CA MET A 31 -3.76 -11.75 -0.59
C MET A 31 -2.79 -11.09 -1.56
N LEU A 32 -3.22 -10.93 -2.81
CA LEU A 32 -2.47 -10.27 -3.87
C LEU A 32 -3.28 -9.09 -4.41
N VAL A 33 -2.61 -7.94 -4.59
CA VAL A 33 -3.15 -6.83 -5.37
C VAL A 33 -2.17 -6.49 -6.49
N PRO A 34 -2.52 -6.75 -7.76
CA PRO A 34 -1.65 -6.41 -8.88
C PRO A 34 -1.49 -4.89 -8.97
N ASN A 35 -0.30 -4.44 -9.36
CA ASN A 35 -0.03 -3.04 -9.64
C ASN A 35 -0.23 -2.81 -11.15
N GLU A 36 -1.40 -2.33 -11.56
CA GLU A 36 -1.77 -2.17 -12.97
C GLU A 36 -1.27 -0.86 -13.60
N ASP A 37 -0.90 0.13 -12.78
CA ASP A 37 -0.59 1.51 -13.20
C ASP A 37 0.89 1.87 -12.95
N GLN A 38 1.78 0.87 -12.97
CA GLN A 38 3.22 1.12 -12.91
C GLN A 38 3.66 1.87 -14.17
N ARG A 39 3.79 3.19 -14.08
CA ARG A 39 4.35 4.05 -15.13
C ARG A 39 5.84 4.24 -14.89
N PRO A 40 6.73 3.53 -15.61
CA PRO A 40 8.17 3.61 -15.37
C PRO A 40 8.73 5.00 -15.70
N LYS A 41 8.08 5.73 -16.60
CA LYS A 41 8.49 7.07 -17.07
C LYS A 41 8.40 8.14 -15.98
N ASP A 42 7.51 8.01 -15.00
CA ASP A 42 7.35 9.00 -13.92
C ASP A 42 8.53 8.95 -12.92
N TYR A 43 9.30 7.86 -12.90
CA TYR A 43 10.42 7.65 -12.01
C TYR A 43 11.78 7.75 -12.73
N GLY A 44 11.79 7.78 -14.08
CA GLY A 44 12.98 7.76 -14.93
C GLY A 44 13.52 9.13 -15.36
N ASN A 45 13.44 10.15 -14.51
CA ASN A 45 14.06 11.44 -14.79
C ASN A 45 15.52 11.45 -14.31
N LYS A 46 16.45 11.83 -15.20
CA LYS A 46 17.92 11.86 -14.95
C LYS A 46 18.33 12.55 -13.64
N THR A 47 17.52 13.45 -13.11
CA THR A 47 17.75 14.19 -11.86
C THR A 47 17.41 13.36 -10.61
N MET A 48 16.33 12.56 -10.66
CA MET A 48 15.88 11.68 -9.57
C MET A 48 16.82 10.49 -9.36
N ASP A 49 17.50 10.07 -10.43
CA ASP A 49 18.51 9.01 -10.34
C ASP A 49 19.80 9.47 -9.67
N ARG A 50 20.16 10.75 -9.82
CA ARG A 50 21.42 11.31 -9.32
C ARG A 50 21.40 11.68 -7.84
N PHE A 51 20.25 12.07 -7.29
CA PHE A 51 20.17 12.58 -5.92
C PHE A 51 19.03 11.95 -5.12
N PRO A 52 19.21 11.70 -3.80
CA PRO A 52 18.11 11.32 -2.91
C PRO A 52 17.06 12.42 -2.84
N ARG A 53 15.76 12.06 -2.89
CA ARG A 53 14.68 13.03 -2.71
C ARG A 53 14.62 13.50 -1.25
N PRO A 54 14.54 14.81 -0.99
CA PRO A 54 14.30 15.32 0.37
C PRO A 54 13.07 14.68 1.01
N SER A 55 13.15 14.40 2.31
CA SER A 55 12.08 13.75 3.11
C SER A 55 11.68 12.33 2.67
N HIS A 56 12.42 11.69 1.76
CA HIS A 56 12.19 10.30 1.37
C HIS A 56 13.29 9.37 1.91
N ALA A 57 12.99 8.07 1.95
CA ALA A 57 13.90 7.06 2.47
C ALA A 57 15.06 6.69 1.51
N ASP A 58 15.21 7.40 0.38
CA ASP A 58 16.17 7.07 -0.68
C ASP A 58 17.62 6.96 -0.14
N TRP A 59 18.06 7.94 0.66
CA TRP A 59 19.43 7.97 1.21
C TRP A 59 19.65 6.87 2.24
N THR A 60 18.73 6.73 3.21
CA THR A 60 18.88 5.75 4.28
C THR A 60 18.84 4.32 3.76
N TYR A 61 18.03 4.03 2.74
CA TYR A 61 18.05 2.73 2.05
C TYR A 61 19.35 2.49 1.31
N LEU A 62 19.86 3.48 0.56
CA LEU A 62 21.13 3.35 -0.17
C LEU A 62 22.29 3.12 0.80
N THR A 63 22.39 3.88 1.89
CA THR A 63 23.44 3.72 2.90
C THR A 63 23.35 2.36 3.60
N LYS A 64 22.13 1.89 3.91
CA LYS A 64 21.93 0.62 4.63
C LYS A 64 22.14 -0.62 3.77
N TYR A 65 21.66 -0.59 2.52
CA TYR A 65 21.57 -1.77 1.67
C TYR A 65 22.49 -1.72 0.44
N GLY A 66 23.13 -0.59 0.16
CA GLY A 66 24.03 -0.41 -0.99
C GLY A 66 23.32 -0.43 -2.35
N ILE A 67 21.99 -0.49 -2.39
CA ILE A 67 21.18 -0.62 -3.61
C ILE A 67 20.06 0.43 -3.64
N LYS A 68 19.83 0.96 -4.84
CA LYS A 68 18.73 1.90 -5.13
C LYS A 68 17.62 1.18 -5.89
N ALA A 69 16.38 1.34 -5.45
CA ALA A 69 15.22 0.79 -6.15
C ALA A 69 14.96 1.59 -7.44
N SER A 70 14.94 0.90 -8.58
CA SER A 70 14.63 1.50 -9.89
C SER A 70 13.17 1.93 -10.02
N SER A 71 12.29 1.42 -9.16
CA SER A 71 10.87 1.79 -9.06
C SER A 71 10.63 3.06 -8.24
N GLY A 72 11.66 3.84 -7.94
CA GLY A 72 11.58 5.03 -7.08
C GLY A 72 11.53 4.66 -5.60
N GLY A 73 10.37 4.87 -4.96
CA GLY A 73 10.22 4.65 -3.51
C GLY A 73 10.27 3.18 -3.06
N GLY A 74 10.27 2.20 -3.98
CA GLY A 74 10.39 0.78 -3.64
C GLY A 74 9.51 0.36 -2.45
N ARG A 75 10.12 -0.25 -1.43
CA ARG A 75 9.44 -0.68 -0.19
C ARG A 75 8.92 0.48 0.66
N SER A 76 9.51 1.67 0.62
CA SER A 76 9.05 2.84 1.38
C SER A 76 7.91 3.59 0.68
N SER A 77 7.40 3.08 -0.44
CA SER A 77 6.28 3.67 -1.17
C SER A 77 4.97 3.56 -0.37
N ALA A 78 4.11 4.57 -0.54
CA ALA A 78 2.72 4.53 -0.05
C ALA A 78 1.93 3.32 -0.61
N ARG A 79 2.37 2.67 -1.71
CA ARG A 79 1.74 1.44 -2.22
C ARG A 79 1.63 0.35 -1.15
N GLU A 80 2.52 0.33 -0.17
CA GLU A 80 2.49 -0.65 0.92
C GLU A 80 1.20 -0.59 1.75
N THR A 81 0.57 0.58 1.86
CA THR A 81 -0.63 0.78 2.68
C THR A 81 -1.79 -0.09 2.20
N ILE A 82 -1.84 -0.45 0.92
CA ILE A 82 -2.90 -1.31 0.38
C ILE A 82 -2.92 -2.69 1.04
N ALA A 83 -1.75 -3.25 1.36
CA ALA A 83 -1.64 -4.52 2.04
C ALA A 83 -2.16 -4.41 3.48
N ARG A 84 -1.92 -3.27 4.14
CA ARG A 84 -2.46 -2.98 5.48
C ARG A 84 -3.96 -2.82 5.46
N VAL A 85 -4.51 -2.11 4.47
CA VAL A 85 -5.96 -1.93 4.30
C VAL A 85 -6.64 -3.29 4.04
N ALA A 86 -6.07 -4.12 3.17
CA ALA A 86 -6.61 -5.46 2.90
C ALA A 86 -6.63 -6.34 4.17
N ALA A 87 -5.55 -6.36 4.95
CA ALA A 87 -5.51 -7.05 6.22
C ALA A 87 -6.46 -6.43 7.26
N GLY A 88 -6.56 -5.10 7.30
CA GLY A 88 -7.47 -4.35 8.15
C GLY A 88 -8.93 -4.69 7.88
N ALA A 89 -9.33 -4.85 6.63
CA ALA A 89 -10.69 -5.26 6.26
C ALA A 89 -11.08 -6.65 6.80
N VAL A 90 -10.12 -7.58 6.87
CA VAL A 90 -10.32 -8.89 7.51
C VAL A 90 -10.54 -8.72 9.03
N ALA A 91 -9.69 -7.90 9.67
CA ALA A 91 -9.80 -7.63 11.10
C ALA A 91 -11.11 -6.90 11.45
N GLU A 92 -11.51 -5.91 10.66
CA GLU A 92 -12.75 -5.16 10.82
C GLU A 92 -13.97 -6.08 10.70
N LYS A 93 -13.99 -6.99 9.70
CA LYS A 93 -15.07 -7.97 9.57
C LYS A 93 -15.18 -8.85 10.81
N TYR A 94 -14.05 -9.38 11.30
CA TYR A 94 -14.04 -10.21 12.51
C TYR A 94 -14.52 -9.44 13.75
N LEU A 95 -14.01 -8.23 13.97
CA LEU A 95 -14.38 -7.41 15.13
C LEU A 95 -15.87 -7.07 15.14
N ARG A 96 -16.44 -6.80 13.96
CA ARG A 96 -17.87 -6.56 13.81
C ARG A 96 -18.68 -7.82 14.12
N GLU A 97 -18.29 -8.98 13.60
CA GLU A 97 -19.03 -10.23 13.80
C GLU A 97 -18.90 -10.80 15.22
N ALA A 98 -17.72 -10.72 15.82
CA ALA A 98 -17.44 -11.29 17.14
C ALA A 98 -17.85 -10.36 18.30
N TYR A 99 -17.77 -9.05 18.11
CA TYR A 99 -17.92 -8.07 19.20
C TYR A 99 -18.85 -6.91 18.87
N GLY A 100 -19.46 -6.86 17.68
CA GLY A 100 -20.30 -5.73 17.26
C GLY A 100 -19.55 -4.39 17.18
N THR A 101 -18.22 -4.43 17.02
CA THR A 101 -17.39 -3.21 17.01
C THR A 101 -17.41 -2.55 15.64
N GLU A 102 -17.60 -1.24 15.62
CA GLU A 102 -17.48 -0.39 14.43
C GLU A 102 -16.26 0.53 14.54
N ILE A 103 -15.50 0.67 13.45
CA ILE A 103 -14.31 1.52 13.38
C ILE A 103 -14.57 2.61 12.34
N THR A 104 -14.38 3.87 12.73
CA THR A 104 -14.54 5.02 11.83
C THR A 104 -13.33 5.94 11.89
N ALA A 105 -13.09 6.67 10.80
CA ALA A 105 -12.01 7.64 10.69
C ALA A 105 -12.51 8.88 9.95
N PHE A 106 -12.08 10.06 10.39
CA PHE A 106 -12.39 11.33 9.73
C PHE A 106 -11.21 12.30 9.84
N THR A 107 -11.15 13.23 8.92
CA THR A 107 -10.11 14.26 8.88
C THR A 107 -10.59 15.50 9.63
N THR A 108 -9.88 15.90 10.69
CA THR A 108 -10.21 17.09 11.50
C THR A 108 -9.63 18.38 10.92
N SER A 109 -8.54 18.30 10.14
CA SER A 109 -7.90 19.45 9.50
C SER A 109 -7.13 19.02 8.24
N VAL A 110 -7.04 19.92 7.26
CA VAL A 110 -6.20 19.81 6.07
C VAL A 110 -5.54 21.17 5.83
N GLY A 111 -4.21 21.25 6.00
CA GLY A 111 -3.51 22.53 5.99
C GLY A 111 -3.68 23.29 7.31
N ASN A 112 -3.45 24.61 7.27
CA ASN A 112 -3.64 25.49 8.43
C ASN A 112 -5.09 25.97 8.51
#